data_AF-A0AAW1VVU7-F1
#
_entry.id   AF-A0AAW1VVU7-F1
#
_cell.length_a   1.000
_cell.length_b   1.000
_cell.length_c   1.000
_cell.angle_alpha   90.00
_cell.angle_beta   90.00
_cell.angle_gamma   90.00
#
_symmetry.space_group_name_H-M   'P 1'
#
loop_
_entity.id
_entity.type
_entity.pdbx_description
1 polymer ?
#
loop_
_entity_poly.entity_id
_entity_poly.type
_entity_poly.pdbx_seq_one_letter_code
_entity_poly.pdbx_strand_id
1 'polypeptide(L)'
;MKTLMSNPALNILMDQIKEGMLELCSSEPTQPYLSSENYVEIFYCQMMTWFVHEAANVYPVTIHESPINGAIFAFNPCTGQLFLKINIHKANTKQEVAALLHSLPVGEHPKRIFVNVHKGMLDHPPKGFPNIVMKGSGLKLPFQACLKTEKFGNLMKLKANSTDHQHKVNIFSFNVYDDWVKRILSYTAFNRIVLILRALDVNNEEAKMLLEPDDATTETDHIWPSLTEDQWLKVEVALKDLILSDYAKKNKNVNTSALTQSEIRDVIFLGTHSH
;
A
#
# COMPACT_ATOMS: atom_id res chain seq x y z
N MET A 1 -6.33 35.15 2.59
CA MET A 1 -6.52 33.68 2.58
C MET A 1 -7.35 33.13 3.76
N LYS A 2 -7.94 33.98 4.63
CA LYS A 2 -8.78 33.57 5.77
C LYS A 2 -10.31 33.63 5.50
N THR A 3 -10.71 34.02 4.30
CA THR A 3 -12.11 34.35 3.95
C THR A 3 -12.83 33.27 3.14
N LEU A 4 -12.13 32.27 2.58
CA LEU A 4 -12.78 31.19 1.82
C LEU A 4 -13.36 30.10 2.72
N MET A 5 -12.70 29.78 3.83
CA MET A 5 -13.05 28.67 4.74
C MET A 5 -14.11 29.04 5.79
N SER A 6 -14.58 30.28 5.82
CA SER A 6 -15.52 30.81 6.82
C SER A 6 -16.89 31.14 6.23
N ASN A 7 -17.10 30.86 4.94
CA ASN A 7 -18.34 31.19 4.25
C ASN A 7 -19.35 30.03 4.42
N PRO A 8 -20.48 30.24 5.14
CA PRO A 8 -21.46 29.20 5.40
C PRO A 8 -22.09 28.64 4.13
N ALA A 9 -22.28 29.46 3.10
CA ALA A 9 -22.85 29.03 1.81
C ALA A 9 -21.91 28.08 1.06
N LEU A 10 -20.59 28.27 1.20
CA LEU A 10 -19.57 27.39 0.61
C LEU A 10 -19.50 26.05 1.35
N ASN A 11 -19.68 26.05 2.67
CA ASN A 11 -19.77 24.82 3.46
C ASN A 11 -21.03 24.02 3.12
N ILE A 12 -22.17 24.69 2.98
CA ILE A 12 -23.43 24.07 2.54
C ILE A 12 -23.27 23.48 1.13
N LEU A 13 -22.69 24.23 0.20
CA LEU A 13 -22.44 23.73 -1.16
C LEU A 13 -21.49 22.52 -1.15
N MET A 14 -20.43 22.57 -0.34
CA MET A 14 -19.48 21.46 -0.21
C MET A 14 -20.13 20.21 0.39
N ASP A 15 -21.03 20.38 1.36
CA ASP A 15 -21.75 19.26 1.96
C ASP A 15 -22.82 18.70 1.01
N GLN A 16 -23.49 19.54 0.22
CA GLN A 16 -24.39 19.10 -0.86
C GLN A 16 -23.66 18.35 -1.97
N ILE A 17 -22.44 18.79 -2.32
CA ILE A 17 -21.59 18.07 -3.28
C ILE A 17 -21.16 16.72 -2.69
N LYS A 18 -20.79 16.66 -1.40
CA LYS A 18 -20.45 15.38 -0.74
C LYS A 18 -21.64 14.43 -0.68
N GLU A 19 -22.82 14.93 -0.34
CA GLU A 19 -24.06 14.14 -0.30
C GLU A 19 -24.44 13.64 -1.70
N GLY A 20 -24.44 14.52 -2.71
CA GLY A 20 -24.70 14.13 -4.10
C GLY A 20 -23.67 13.15 -4.67
N MET A 21 -22.39 13.29 -4.31
CA MET A 21 -21.36 12.30 -4.64
C MET A 21 -21.61 10.95 -3.93
N LEU A 22 -22.07 10.97 -2.68
CA LEU A 22 -22.43 9.77 -1.93
C LEU A 22 -23.61 9.02 -2.58
N GLU A 23 -24.62 9.76 -3.03
CA GLU A 23 -25.78 9.22 -3.74
C GLU A 23 -25.38 8.58 -5.07
N LEU A 24 -24.51 9.23 -5.85
CA LEU A 24 -23.96 8.69 -7.10
C LEU A 24 -23.15 7.40 -6.87
N CYS A 25 -22.40 7.30 -5.77
CA CYS A 25 -21.70 6.07 -5.37
C CYS A 25 -22.65 4.94 -4.93
N SER A 26 -23.91 5.25 -4.57
CA SER A 26 -24.89 4.26 -4.10
C SER A 26 -25.76 3.68 -5.23
N SER A 27 -25.79 4.33 -6.40
CA SER A 27 -26.63 3.94 -7.54
C SER A 27 -26.00 2.90 -8.48
N GLU A 28 -24.68 2.72 -8.44
CA GLU A 28 -24.01 1.68 -9.21
C GLU A 28 -23.97 0.38 -8.39
N PRO A 29 -24.27 -0.79 -8.97
CA PRO A 29 -24.03 -2.05 -8.28
C PRO A 29 -22.53 -2.14 -7.98
N THR A 30 -22.12 -1.90 -6.72
CA THR A 30 -20.72 -2.02 -6.31
C THR A 30 -20.21 -3.38 -6.79
N GLN A 31 -19.19 -3.35 -7.66
CA GLN A 31 -18.54 -4.58 -8.10
C GLN A 31 -18.13 -5.40 -6.87
N PRO A 32 -18.24 -6.74 -6.90
CA PRO A 32 -18.01 -7.57 -5.72
C PRO A 32 -16.57 -7.48 -5.18
N TYR A 33 -15.63 -7.02 -6.00
CA TYR A 33 -14.23 -6.83 -5.65
C TYR A 33 -13.67 -5.52 -6.24
N LEU A 34 -12.60 -5.03 -5.61
CA LEU A 34 -11.80 -3.93 -6.13
C LEU A 34 -10.95 -4.40 -7.30
N SER A 35 -10.94 -3.65 -8.40
CA SER A 35 -10.15 -3.87 -9.61
C SER A 35 -9.31 -2.63 -9.91
N SER A 36 -8.43 -2.73 -10.91
CA SER A 36 -7.68 -1.58 -11.42
C SER A 36 -8.59 -0.52 -12.06
N GLU A 37 -9.83 -0.85 -12.43
CA GLU A 37 -10.78 0.08 -13.04
C GLU A 37 -11.51 0.93 -12.00
N ASN A 38 -11.83 0.34 -10.83
CA ASN A 38 -12.61 1.01 -9.80
C ASN A 38 -11.83 1.29 -8.50
N TYR A 39 -10.50 1.14 -8.50
CA TYR A 39 -9.68 1.35 -7.30
C TYR A 39 -9.84 2.74 -6.68
N VAL A 40 -10.29 3.74 -7.44
CA VAL A 40 -10.59 5.09 -6.96
C VAL A 40 -11.60 5.08 -5.80
N GLU A 41 -12.46 4.06 -5.73
CA GLU A 41 -13.45 3.88 -4.67
C GLU A 41 -12.86 3.81 -3.24
N ILE A 42 -11.58 3.45 -3.12
CA ILE A 42 -10.91 3.40 -1.80
C ILE A 42 -10.80 4.78 -1.15
N PHE A 43 -10.85 5.86 -1.93
CA PHE A 43 -10.69 7.23 -1.46
C PHE A 43 -12.02 7.92 -1.11
N TYR A 44 -13.17 7.34 -1.45
CA TYR A 44 -14.49 7.95 -1.17
C TYR A 44 -14.88 7.95 0.32
N CYS A 45 -14.19 7.17 1.16
CA CYS A 45 -14.42 7.16 2.61
C CYS A 45 -13.09 7.35 3.36
N GLN A 46 -12.66 8.62 3.43
CA GLN A 46 -11.29 9.13 3.59
C GLN A 46 -10.39 8.63 4.75
N MET A 47 -10.77 7.70 5.63
CA MET A 47 -9.86 7.27 6.72
C MET A 47 -9.96 5.81 7.16
N MET A 48 -10.95 5.04 6.67
CA MET A 48 -11.39 3.80 7.33
C MET A 48 -11.26 2.55 6.44
N THR A 49 -10.32 2.56 5.51
CA THR A 49 -10.06 1.45 4.60
C THR A 49 -8.64 0.95 4.79
N TRP A 50 -8.46 -0.35 5.00
CA TRP A 50 -7.14 -0.99 4.97
C TRP A 50 -7.01 -1.97 3.83
N PHE A 51 -5.82 -2.06 3.24
CA PHE A 51 -5.37 -3.24 2.52
C PHE A 51 -4.60 -4.14 3.48
N VAL A 52 -4.96 -5.42 3.52
CA VAL A 52 -4.19 -6.43 4.26
C VAL A 52 -3.48 -7.35 3.29
N HIS A 53 -2.16 -7.39 3.41
CA HIS A 53 -1.30 -8.28 2.64
C HIS A 53 -0.45 -9.13 3.59
N GLU A 54 -0.26 -10.39 3.23
CA GLU A 54 0.59 -11.32 3.98
C GLU A 54 1.72 -11.77 3.05
N ALA A 55 2.95 -11.56 3.51
CA ALA A 55 4.16 -12.03 2.87
C ALA A 55 4.72 -13.22 3.65
N ALA A 56 5.07 -14.29 2.94
CA ALA A 56 5.81 -15.42 3.49
C ALA A 56 7.31 -15.25 3.21
N ASN A 57 8.17 -15.89 4.01
CA ASN A 57 9.62 -15.93 3.80
C ASN A 57 10.28 -14.54 3.69
N VAL A 58 9.89 -13.62 4.58
CA VAL A 58 10.39 -12.24 4.61
C VAL A 58 11.88 -12.18 4.97
N TYR A 59 12.42 -13.21 5.63
CA TYR A 59 13.84 -13.31 5.94
C TYR A 59 14.31 -14.78 5.93
N PRO A 60 15.35 -15.15 5.15
CA PRO A 60 15.97 -16.47 5.23
C PRO A 60 16.81 -16.55 6.52
N VAL A 61 16.41 -17.40 7.46
CA VAL A 61 17.21 -17.69 8.65
C VAL A 61 18.31 -18.67 8.26
N THR A 62 19.57 -18.24 8.35
CA THR A 62 20.76 -19.02 7.94
C THR A 62 21.23 -20.03 8.98
N ILE A 63 20.59 -20.16 10.15
CA ILE A 63 21.12 -20.97 11.26
C ILE A 63 19.98 -21.83 11.83
N HIS A 64 20.08 -23.15 11.58
CA HIS A 64 19.33 -24.28 12.16
C HIS A 64 17.79 -24.17 12.23
N GLU A 65 17.12 -24.98 11.41
CA GLU A 65 15.73 -25.45 11.48
C GLU A 65 14.80 -24.75 12.52
N SER A 66 14.24 -23.59 12.14
CA SER A 66 13.02 -23.03 12.75
C SER A 66 12.37 -22.01 11.80
N PRO A 67 11.03 -21.88 11.81
CA PRO A 67 10.23 -21.79 10.59
C PRO A 67 10.11 -20.36 10.07
N ILE A 68 10.14 -20.21 8.75
CA ILE A 68 9.53 -19.15 7.94
C ILE A 68 9.06 -17.91 8.72
N ASN A 69 9.90 -16.86 8.76
CA ASN A 69 9.48 -15.53 9.20
C ASN A 69 8.52 -14.94 8.16
N GLY A 70 7.25 -14.79 8.51
CA GLY A 70 6.23 -14.09 7.72
C GLY A 70 6.04 -12.66 8.18
N ALA A 71 5.33 -11.85 7.41
CA ALA A 71 4.87 -10.54 7.86
C ALA A 71 3.47 -10.22 7.34
N ILE A 72 2.72 -9.48 8.14
CA ILE A 72 1.43 -8.92 7.78
C ILE A 72 1.56 -7.41 7.67
N PHE A 73 1.08 -6.90 6.55
CA PHE A 73 1.01 -5.50 6.21
C PHE A 73 -0.46 -5.08 6.28
N ALA A 74 -0.77 -4.10 7.10
CA ALA A 74 -2.07 -3.41 7.08
C ALA A 74 -1.85 -1.95 6.70
N PHE A 75 -2.33 -1.58 5.52
CA PHE A 75 -2.02 -0.32 4.87
C PHE A 75 -3.26 0.54 4.67
N ASN A 76 -3.23 1.79 5.12
CA ASN A 76 -4.25 2.79 4.87
C ASN A 76 -3.87 3.65 3.65
N PRO A 77 -4.55 3.51 2.49
CA PRO A 77 -4.22 4.24 1.27
C PRO A 77 -4.57 5.74 1.35
N CYS A 78 -5.41 6.16 2.31
CA CYS A 78 -5.75 7.57 2.45
C CYS A 78 -4.69 8.33 3.25
N THR A 79 -4.10 7.71 4.28
CA THR A 79 -3.16 8.37 5.18
C THR A 79 -1.70 8.02 4.92
N GLY A 80 -1.43 6.89 4.25
CA GLY A 80 -0.09 6.34 4.12
C GLY A 80 0.35 5.48 5.30
N GLN A 81 -0.49 5.32 6.33
CA GLN A 81 -0.14 4.54 7.50
C GLN A 81 -0.01 3.06 7.13
N LEU A 82 1.13 2.47 7.50
CA LEU A 82 1.43 1.06 7.32
C LEU A 82 1.76 0.44 8.67
N PHE A 83 0.96 -0.52 9.09
CA PHE A 83 1.29 -1.40 10.19
C PHE A 83 1.97 -2.65 9.65
N LEU A 84 3.18 -2.92 10.14
CA LEU A 84 3.95 -4.12 9.86
C LEU A 84 3.98 -5.00 11.11
N LYS A 85 3.40 -6.19 11.01
CA LYS A 85 3.50 -7.22 12.06
C LYS A 85 4.40 -8.36 11.59
N ILE A 86 5.47 -8.64 12.32
CA ILE A 86 6.38 -9.75 12.01
C ILE A 86 5.91 -11.01 12.73
N ASN A 87 5.73 -12.09 11.97
CA ASN A 87 5.32 -13.39 12.48
C ASN A 87 6.51 -14.36 12.40
N ILE A 88 6.86 -14.96 13.53
CA ILE A 88 7.97 -15.93 13.63
C ILE A 88 7.53 -17.33 13.17
N HIS A 89 6.22 -17.56 13.03
CA HIS A 89 5.64 -18.81 12.58
C HIS A 89 4.50 -18.55 11.59
N LYS A 90 4.08 -19.58 10.85
CA LYS A 90 2.88 -19.51 10.01
C LYS A 90 1.66 -19.23 10.87
N ALA A 91 1.12 -18.03 10.76
CA ALA A 91 0.00 -17.55 11.57
C ALA A 91 -1.25 -17.34 10.71
N ASN A 92 -2.43 -17.45 11.32
CA ASN A 92 -3.68 -17.18 10.64
C ASN A 92 -3.85 -15.67 10.46
N THR A 93 -3.85 -15.19 9.21
CA THR A 93 -3.95 -13.76 8.91
C THR A 93 -5.14 -13.07 9.59
N LYS A 94 -6.31 -13.71 9.72
CA LYS A 94 -7.47 -13.10 10.41
C LYS A 94 -7.23 -12.95 11.92
N GLN A 95 -6.57 -13.92 12.55
CA GLN A 95 -6.23 -13.85 13.98
C GLN A 95 -5.20 -12.75 14.23
N GLU A 96 -4.22 -12.64 13.34
CA GLU A 96 -3.18 -11.62 13.45
C GLU A 96 -3.71 -10.21 13.20
N VAL A 97 -4.63 -10.05 12.25
CA VAL A 97 -5.38 -8.80 12.04
C VAL A 97 -6.22 -8.46 13.27
N ALA A 98 -6.92 -9.43 13.87
CA ALA A 98 -7.67 -9.19 15.11
C ALA A 98 -6.75 -8.74 16.26
N ALA A 99 -5.59 -9.38 16.42
CA ALA A 99 -4.59 -8.99 17.42
C ALA A 99 -4.02 -7.59 17.15
N LEU A 100 -3.79 -7.23 15.89
CA LEU A 100 -3.40 -5.87 15.51
C LEU A 100 -4.49 -4.86 15.87
N LEU A 101 -5.76 -5.13 15.53
CA LEU A 101 -6.88 -4.25 15.87
C LEU A 101 -7.04 -4.06 17.38
N HIS A 102 -6.88 -5.12 18.19
CA HIS A 102 -6.91 -5.01 19.65
C HIS A 102 -5.77 -4.17 20.23
N SER A 103 -4.64 -4.03 19.52
CA SER A 103 -3.52 -3.19 19.95
C SER A 103 -3.70 -1.70 19.63
N LEU A 104 -4.72 -1.34 18.84
CA LEU A 104 -4.95 0.02 18.35
C LEU A 104 -6.19 0.64 19.01
N PRO A 105 -6.19 1.98 19.22
CA PRO A 105 -7.39 2.69 19.64
C PRO A 105 -8.57 2.46 18.70
N VAL A 106 -9.80 2.42 19.23
CA VAL A 106 -11.02 2.18 18.45
C VAL A 106 -11.19 3.18 17.30
N GLY A 107 -10.71 4.42 17.47
CA GLY A 107 -10.75 5.45 16.43
C GLY A 107 -9.85 5.17 15.22
N GLU A 108 -8.89 4.26 15.34
CA GLU A 108 -7.97 3.86 14.26
C GLU A 108 -8.45 2.59 13.53
N HIS A 109 -9.54 1.98 13.98
CA HIS A 109 -10.05 0.74 13.39
C HIS A 109 -10.65 1.01 12.00
N PRO A 110 -10.33 0.21 10.99
CA PRO A 110 -10.93 0.36 9.67
C PRO A 110 -12.40 -0.07 9.72
N LYS A 111 -13.23 0.56 8.90
CA LYS A 111 -14.58 0.09 8.60
C LYS A 111 -14.58 -0.97 7.51
N ARG A 112 -13.52 -1.01 6.69
CA ARG A 112 -13.41 -1.91 5.55
C ARG A 112 -11.99 -2.44 5.41
N ILE A 113 -11.86 -3.74 5.16
CA ILE A 113 -10.56 -4.37 4.86
C ILE A 113 -10.63 -5.04 3.48
N PHE A 114 -9.73 -4.63 2.60
CA PHE A 114 -9.48 -5.27 1.31
C PHE A 114 -8.42 -6.35 1.46
N VAL A 115 -8.74 -7.54 0.96
CA VAL A 115 -7.83 -8.70 0.93
C VAL A 115 -7.74 -9.25 -0.49
N ASN A 116 -6.60 -9.83 -0.85
CA ASN A 116 -6.44 -10.44 -2.16
C ASN A 116 -7.44 -11.61 -2.34
N VAL A 117 -8.17 -11.62 -3.47
CA VAL A 117 -9.27 -12.56 -3.76
C VAL A 117 -8.81 -14.04 -3.68
N HIS A 118 -7.55 -14.33 -3.96
CA HIS A 118 -7.05 -15.71 -4.01
C HIS A 118 -6.68 -16.33 -2.65
N LYS A 119 -6.90 -15.63 -1.52
CA LYS A 119 -6.44 -16.08 -0.19
C LYS A 119 -7.52 -16.63 0.76
N GLY A 120 -8.76 -16.83 0.31
CA GLY A 120 -9.81 -17.44 1.16
C GLY A 120 -10.16 -16.64 2.44
N MET A 121 -9.70 -15.39 2.55
CA MET A 121 -9.97 -14.52 3.70
C MET A 121 -11.36 -13.87 3.65
N LEU A 122 -12.11 -14.07 2.57
CA LEU A 122 -13.29 -13.27 2.25
C LEU A 122 -14.53 -13.60 3.06
N ASP A 123 -14.57 -14.75 3.72
CA ASP A 123 -15.87 -15.29 4.13
C ASP A 123 -16.48 -14.59 5.35
N HIS A 124 -15.66 -14.04 6.27
CA HIS A 124 -16.11 -13.43 7.53
C HIS A 124 -15.11 -12.42 8.12
N PRO A 125 -15.56 -11.40 8.88
CA PRO A 125 -14.69 -10.44 9.55
C PRO A 125 -13.79 -11.07 10.63
N PRO A 126 -12.72 -10.36 11.08
CA PRO A 126 -11.91 -10.80 12.21
C PRO A 126 -12.75 -10.99 13.48
N LYS A 127 -12.44 -12.03 14.26
CA LYS A 127 -13.16 -12.34 15.51
C LYS A 127 -13.11 -11.15 16.47
N GLY A 128 -14.25 -10.72 16.99
CA GLY A 128 -14.38 -9.55 17.87
C GLY A 128 -14.67 -8.23 17.14
N PHE A 129 -14.66 -8.22 15.81
CA PHE A 129 -14.85 -7.01 15.00
C PHE A 129 -15.98 -7.16 13.95
N PRO A 130 -17.24 -7.39 14.37
CA PRO A 130 -18.35 -7.68 13.47
C PRO A 130 -18.71 -6.54 12.51
N ASN A 131 -18.33 -5.31 12.84
CA ASN A 131 -18.66 -4.11 12.05
C ASN A 131 -17.67 -3.85 10.90
N ILE A 132 -16.62 -4.65 10.77
CA ILE A 132 -15.63 -4.50 9.69
C ILE A 132 -16.11 -5.24 8.45
N VAL A 133 -16.25 -4.52 7.35
CA VAL A 133 -16.62 -5.09 6.06
C VAL A 133 -15.40 -5.67 5.37
N MET A 134 -15.40 -6.97 5.09
CA MET A 134 -14.38 -7.63 4.28
C MET A 134 -14.73 -7.47 2.79
N LYS A 135 -13.77 -7.04 1.97
CA LYS A 135 -13.93 -6.96 0.51
C LYS A 135 -12.76 -7.62 -0.22
N GLY A 136 -13.03 -8.20 -1.39
CA GLY A 136 -12.00 -8.71 -2.28
C GLY A 136 -11.30 -7.60 -3.04
N SER A 137 -10.02 -7.81 -3.34
CA SER A 137 -9.22 -6.96 -4.22
C SER A 137 -8.48 -7.82 -5.23
N GLY A 138 -8.73 -7.58 -6.52
CA GLY A 138 -7.95 -8.11 -7.64
C GLY A 138 -6.60 -7.41 -7.81
N LEU A 139 -6.38 -6.27 -7.15
CA LEU A 139 -5.08 -5.59 -7.15
C LEU A 139 -4.00 -6.48 -6.51
N LYS A 140 -2.84 -6.58 -7.17
CA LYS A 140 -1.65 -7.30 -6.67
C LYS A 140 -0.58 -6.32 -6.23
N LEU A 141 -0.90 -5.54 -5.20
CA LEU A 141 -0.01 -4.51 -4.67
C LEU A 141 1.24 -5.15 -4.03
N PRO A 142 2.46 -4.75 -4.43
CA PRO A 142 3.71 -5.38 -4.01
C PRO A 142 4.22 -4.84 -2.66
N PHE A 143 3.41 -4.88 -1.61
CA PHE A 143 3.79 -4.33 -0.28
C PHE A 143 5.03 -5.00 0.33
N GLN A 144 5.31 -6.26 -0.03
CA GLN A 144 6.54 -6.93 0.38
C GLN A 144 7.80 -6.20 -0.10
N ALA A 145 7.73 -5.44 -1.21
CA ALA A 145 8.85 -4.65 -1.72
C ALA A 145 9.29 -3.54 -0.76
N CYS A 146 8.44 -3.09 0.19
CA CYS A 146 8.83 -2.16 1.24
C CYS A 146 10.05 -2.67 2.02
N LEU A 147 10.17 -3.99 2.20
CA LEU A 147 11.27 -4.63 2.93
C LEU A 147 12.62 -4.53 2.23
N LYS A 148 12.65 -4.14 0.94
CA LYS A 148 13.88 -3.92 0.17
C LYS A 148 14.51 -2.56 0.45
N THR A 149 13.79 -1.65 1.10
CA THR A 149 14.33 -0.37 1.58
C THR A 149 15.19 -0.57 2.82
N GLU A 150 16.15 0.32 3.06
CA GLU A 150 17.07 0.18 4.19
C GLU A 150 16.35 0.27 5.54
N LYS A 151 15.38 1.18 5.67
CA LYS A 151 14.65 1.41 6.92
C LYS A 151 13.92 0.16 7.40
N PHE A 152 13.17 -0.47 6.51
CA PHE A 152 12.45 -1.71 6.82
C PHE A 152 13.42 -2.90 6.94
N GLY A 153 14.41 -3.01 6.05
CA GLY A 153 15.40 -4.09 6.09
C GLY A 153 16.22 -4.12 7.37
N ASN A 154 16.66 -2.96 7.87
CA ASN A 154 17.42 -2.86 9.11
C ASN A 154 16.57 -3.21 10.33
N LEU A 155 15.31 -2.77 10.35
CA LEU A 155 14.36 -3.16 11.39
C LEU A 155 14.13 -4.68 11.43
N MET A 156 13.97 -5.31 10.25
CA MET A 156 13.85 -6.76 10.15
C MET A 156 15.09 -7.48 10.70
N LYS A 157 16.30 -7.03 10.33
CA LYS A 157 17.57 -7.60 10.83
C LYS A 157 17.69 -7.52 12.35
N LEU A 158 17.37 -6.36 12.92
CA LEU A 158 17.41 -6.15 14.37
C LEU A 158 16.46 -7.10 15.12
N LYS A 159 15.28 -7.39 14.54
CA LYS A 159 14.28 -8.27 15.16
C LYS A 159 14.54 -9.75 14.95
N ALA A 160 15.11 -10.12 13.81
CA ALA A 160 15.54 -11.49 13.56
C ALA A 160 16.63 -11.95 14.54
N ASN A 161 17.50 -11.03 14.99
CA ASN A 161 18.64 -11.33 15.86
C ASN A 161 18.33 -11.19 17.36
N SER A 162 17.16 -10.69 17.76
CA SER A 162 16.80 -10.51 19.16
C SER A 162 16.24 -11.80 19.75
N THR A 163 16.95 -12.42 20.71
CA THR A 163 16.63 -13.69 21.38
C THR A 163 15.35 -13.69 22.23
N ASP A 164 14.71 -12.53 22.40
CA ASP A 164 13.49 -12.36 23.21
C ASP A 164 12.21 -12.55 22.35
N HIS A 165 12.09 -13.73 21.75
CA HIS A 165 11.09 -14.04 20.72
C HIS A 165 9.67 -14.27 21.27
N GLN A 166 9.49 -14.52 22.57
CA GLN A 166 8.24 -15.08 23.09
C GLN A 166 7.25 -14.09 23.69
N HIS A 167 7.64 -12.83 24.00
CA HIS A 167 6.77 -11.93 24.76
C HIS A 167 6.61 -10.50 24.22
N LYS A 168 7.24 -10.14 23.09
CA LYS A 168 7.12 -8.79 22.53
C LYS A 168 6.24 -8.77 21.28
N VAL A 169 5.15 -8.00 21.35
CA VAL A 169 4.31 -7.66 20.20
C VAL A 169 5.17 -6.94 19.15
N ASN A 170 5.47 -7.61 18.04
CA ASN A 170 6.30 -7.08 16.95
C ASN A 170 5.44 -6.33 15.92
N ILE A 171 4.74 -5.28 16.38
CA ILE A 171 3.98 -4.37 15.52
C ILE A 171 4.75 -3.06 15.38
N PHE A 172 4.95 -2.64 14.14
CA PHE A 172 5.64 -1.40 13.78
C PHE A 172 4.71 -0.55 12.95
N SER A 173 4.71 0.76 13.19
CA SER A 173 3.93 1.73 12.43
C SER A 173 4.87 2.63 11.63
N PHE A 174 4.55 2.82 10.36
CA PHE A 174 5.25 3.71 9.45
C PHE A 174 4.24 4.58 8.70
N ASN A 175 4.67 5.73 8.21
CA ASN A 175 3.94 6.44 7.18
C ASN A 175 4.71 6.30 5.86
N VAL A 176 4.23 5.45 4.94
CA VAL A 176 4.92 5.20 3.67
C VAL A 176 4.79 6.34 2.65
N TYR A 177 3.99 7.36 2.97
CA TYR A 177 3.94 8.60 2.21
C TYR A 177 4.87 9.68 2.73
N ASP A 178 5.58 9.45 3.84
CA ASP A 178 6.36 10.47 4.54
C ASP A 178 5.53 11.76 4.75
N ASP A 179 5.82 12.82 3.99
CA ASP A 179 5.14 14.10 4.04
C ASP A 179 4.28 14.42 2.80
N TRP A 180 4.17 13.52 1.83
CA TRP A 180 3.56 13.80 0.53
C TRP A 180 2.12 14.31 0.64
N VAL A 181 1.32 13.75 1.54
CA VAL A 181 -0.09 14.14 1.74
C VAL A 181 -0.27 15.55 2.29
N LYS A 182 0.81 16.25 2.66
CA LYS A 182 0.79 17.69 2.96
C LYS A 182 0.73 18.55 1.69
N ARG A 183 1.12 18.01 0.53
CA ARG A 183 1.27 18.74 -0.74
C ARG A 183 0.44 18.15 -1.88
N ILE A 184 0.27 16.83 -1.92
CA ILE A 184 -0.50 16.13 -2.95
C ILE A 184 -1.68 15.35 -2.34
N LEU A 185 -2.68 15.05 -3.17
CA LEU A 185 -3.82 14.24 -2.77
C LEU A 185 -3.40 12.79 -2.45
N SER A 186 -4.10 12.13 -1.53
CA SER A 186 -3.86 10.71 -1.19
C SER A 186 -3.95 9.79 -2.40
N TYR A 187 -4.82 10.10 -3.36
CA TYR A 187 -4.90 9.40 -4.64
C TYR A 187 -3.56 9.43 -5.40
N THR A 188 -2.93 10.60 -5.49
CA THR A 188 -1.63 10.78 -6.16
C THR A 188 -0.51 10.09 -5.36
N ALA A 189 -0.51 10.25 -4.03
CA ALA A 189 0.45 9.58 -3.15
C ALA A 189 0.35 8.05 -3.23
N PHE A 190 -0.86 7.51 -3.33
CA PHE A 190 -1.11 6.09 -3.52
C PHE A 190 -0.59 5.59 -4.86
N ASN A 191 -0.86 6.30 -5.95
CA ASN A 191 -0.30 5.92 -7.26
C ASN A 191 1.24 5.94 -7.25
N ARG A 192 1.83 6.97 -6.62
CA ARG A 192 3.28 7.07 -6.44
C ARG A 192 3.84 5.87 -5.67
N ILE A 193 3.29 5.53 -4.50
CA ILE A 193 3.82 4.41 -3.71
C ILE A 193 3.69 3.08 -4.45
N VAL A 194 2.57 2.83 -5.14
CA VAL A 194 2.37 1.60 -5.89
C VAL A 194 3.39 1.48 -7.03
N LEU A 195 3.64 2.59 -7.72
CA LEU A 195 4.65 2.67 -8.77
C LEU A 195 6.06 2.37 -8.22
N ILE A 196 6.46 3.04 -7.14
CA ILE A 196 7.77 2.83 -6.50
C ILE A 196 7.93 1.37 -6.05
N LEU A 197 6.96 0.85 -5.32
CA LEU A 197 7.02 -0.53 -4.81
C LEU A 197 7.05 -1.55 -5.95
N ARG A 198 6.33 -1.29 -7.05
CA ARG A 198 6.38 -2.18 -8.21
C ARG A 198 7.71 -2.13 -8.94
N ALA A 199 8.33 -0.95 -9.07
CA ALA A 199 9.65 -0.82 -9.64
C ALA A 199 10.70 -1.55 -8.79
N LEU A 200 10.66 -1.39 -7.46
CA LEU A 200 11.50 -2.14 -6.52
C LEU A 200 11.25 -3.66 -6.59
N ASP A 201 10.02 -4.07 -6.86
CA ASP A 201 9.69 -5.49 -7.02
C ASP A 201 10.34 -6.10 -8.27
N VAL A 202 10.27 -5.36 -9.38
CA VAL A 202 10.78 -5.73 -10.71
C VAL A 202 12.30 -5.68 -10.80
N ASN A 203 12.91 -4.54 -10.47
CA ASN A 203 14.36 -4.34 -10.49
C ASN A 203 14.77 -3.42 -9.33
N ASN A 204 15.20 -4.03 -8.23
CA ASN A 204 15.54 -3.33 -7.00
C ASN A 204 16.74 -2.38 -7.15
N GLU A 205 17.78 -2.78 -7.88
CA GLU A 205 19.00 -1.98 -8.02
C GLU A 205 18.73 -0.73 -8.87
N GLU A 206 18.11 -0.92 -10.04
CA GLU A 206 17.80 0.19 -10.95
C GLU A 206 16.75 1.14 -10.37
N ALA A 207 15.72 0.63 -9.70
CA ALA A 207 14.74 1.47 -9.03
C ALA A 207 15.37 2.33 -7.92
N LYS A 208 16.34 1.80 -7.15
CA LYS A 208 17.06 2.58 -6.13
C LYS A 208 17.91 3.68 -6.75
N MET A 209 18.63 3.38 -7.83
CA MET A 209 19.40 4.41 -8.56
C MET A 209 18.50 5.53 -9.10
N LEU A 210 17.30 5.18 -9.59
CA LEU A 210 16.34 6.17 -10.08
C LEU A 210 15.72 7.03 -8.97
N LEU A 211 15.57 6.48 -7.76
CA LEU A 211 15.02 7.20 -6.61
C LEU A 211 16.00 8.21 -6.02
N GLU A 212 17.31 7.97 -6.15
CA GLU A 212 18.38 8.77 -5.56
C GLU A 212 19.16 9.56 -6.65
N PRO A 213 18.58 10.61 -7.26
CA PRO A 213 19.33 11.46 -8.17
C PRO A 213 20.46 12.19 -7.42
N ASP A 214 21.53 12.55 -8.15
CA ASP A 214 22.68 13.28 -7.59
C ASP A 214 22.20 14.46 -6.72
N ASP A 215 22.66 14.50 -5.46
CA ASP A 215 22.31 15.45 -4.38
C ASP A 215 21.02 15.20 -3.58
N ALA A 216 20.24 14.15 -3.87
CA ALA A 216 19.07 13.83 -3.06
C ALA A 216 19.46 13.34 -1.65
N THR A 217 18.82 13.91 -0.62
CA THR A 217 18.99 13.47 0.77
C THR A 217 17.66 12.97 1.33
N THR A 218 17.74 12.01 2.24
CA THR A 218 16.57 11.46 2.94
C THR A 218 16.60 11.96 4.38
N GLU A 219 15.49 12.56 4.83
CA GLU A 219 15.35 12.96 6.23
C GLU A 219 15.37 11.73 7.15
N THR A 220 15.89 11.88 8.38
CA THR A 220 16.10 10.76 9.32
C THR A 220 14.84 9.93 9.56
N ASP A 221 13.68 10.59 9.63
CA ASP A 221 12.39 9.94 9.88
C ASP A 221 11.60 9.59 8.61
N HIS A 222 12.13 9.91 7.43
CA HIS A 222 11.51 9.55 6.14
C HIS A 222 12.01 8.18 5.62
N ILE A 223 11.30 7.66 4.62
CA ILE A 223 11.64 6.44 3.89
C ILE A 223 12.22 6.81 2.53
N TRP A 224 11.65 7.83 1.89
CA TRP A 224 11.97 8.24 0.53
C TRP A 224 12.80 9.53 0.51
N PRO A 225 13.62 9.74 -0.52
CA PRO A 225 14.40 10.97 -0.66
C PRO A 225 13.51 12.20 -0.81
N SER A 226 13.98 13.33 -0.28
CA SER A 226 13.30 14.60 -0.35
C SER A 226 13.51 15.23 -1.74
N LEU A 227 12.53 15.01 -2.63
CA LEU A 227 12.53 15.52 -4.01
C LEU A 227 11.51 16.65 -4.21
N THR A 228 11.80 17.56 -5.14
CA THR A 228 10.85 18.56 -5.64
C THR A 228 9.79 17.91 -6.53
N GLU A 229 8.71 18.62 -6.85
CA GLU A 229 7.65 18.11 -7.73
C GLU A 229 8.16 17.77 -9.13
N ASP A 230 9.04 18.60 -9.70
CA ASP A 230 9.66 18.36 -11.01
C ASP A 230 10.60 17.15 -10.99
N GLN A 231 11.33 16.94 -9.89
CA GLN A 231 12.15 15.75 -9.70
C GLN A 231 11.27 14.50 -9.59
N TRP A 232 10.20 14.53 -8.78
CA TRP A 232 9.24 13.44 -8.69
C TRP A 232 8.64 13.08 -10.04
N LEU A 233 8.27 14.07 -10.86
CA LEU A 233 7.73 13.82 -12.20
C LEU A 233 8.72 13.01 -13.07
N LYS A 234 10.00 13.39 -13.06
CA LYS A 234 11.06 12.68 -13.81
C LYS A 234 11.26 11.26 -13.29
N VAL A 235 11.32 11.09 -11.97
CA VAL A 235 11.49 9.78 -11.32
C VAL A 235 10.29 8.88 -11.60
N GLU A 236 9.06 9.37 -11.49
CA GLU A 236 7.85 8.59 -11.79
C GLU A 236 7.82 8.11 -13.25
N VAL A 237 8.21 8.96 -14.21
CA VAL A 237 8.33 8.55 -15.61
C VAL A 237 9.37 7.43 -15.76
N ALA A 238 10.56 7.59 -15.18
CA ALA A 238 11.62 6.58 -15.27
C ALA A 238 11.23 5.24 -14.61
N LEU A 239 10.59 5.28 -13.44
CA LEU A 239 10.11 4.07 -12.76
C LEU A 239 9.02 3.36 -13.55
N LYS A 240 8.11 4.12 -14.19
CA LYS A 240 7.10 3.55 -15.09
C LYS A 240 7.76 2.86 -16.28
N ASP A 241 8.74 3.51 -16.91
CA ASP A 241 9.44 2.97 -18.07
C ASP A 241 10.23 1.69 -17.71
N LEU A 242 10.82 1.64 -16.52
CA LEU A 242 11.46 0.45 -15.96
C LEU A 242 10.47 -0.73 -15.85
N ILE A 243 9.29 -0.51 -15.28
CA ILE A 243 8.24 -1.53 -15.13
C ILE A 243 7.75 -2.02 -16.50
N LEU A 244 7.51 -1.08 -17.44
CA LEU A 244 7.05 -1.41 -18.78
C LEU A 244 8.12 -2.18 -19.57
N SER A 245 9.40 -1.84 -19.40
CA SER A 245 10.52 -2.58 -20.01
C SER A 245 10.59 -4.03 -19.52
N ASP A 246 10.41 -4.27 -18.22
CA ASP A 246 10.32 -5.63 -17.68
C ASP A 246 9.09 -6.38 -18.20
N TYR A 247 7.93 -5.71 -18.26
CA TYR A 247 6.72 -6.28 -18.86
C TYR A 247 6.96 -6.69 -20.32
N ALA A 248 7.56 -5.82 -21.14
CA ALA A 248 7.89 -6.11 -22.53
C ALA A 248 8.76 -7.37 -22.64
N LYS A 249 9.83 -7.45 -21.85
CA LYS A 249 10.76 -8.59 -21.82
C LYS A 249 10.07 -9.90 -21.43
N LYS A 250 9.22 -9.87 -20.41
CA LYS A 250 8.48 -11.06 -19.94
C LYS A 250 7.38 -11.51 -20.90
N ASN A 251 6.82 -10.60 -21.69
CA ASN A 251 5.66 -10.85 -22.54
C ASN A 251 6.03 -10.87 -24.03
N LYS A 252 7.14 -11.54 -24.39
CA LYS A 252 7.56 -11.74 -25.79
C LYS A 252 7.82 -10.44 -26.57
N ASN A 253 8.48 -9.47 -25.95
CA ASN A 253 8.84 -8.17 -26.53
C ASN A 253 7.63 -7.39 -27.06
N VAL A 254 6.53 -7.36 -26.30
CA VAL A 254 5.39 -6.48 -26.56
C VAL A 254 5.87 -5.03 -26.71
N ASN A 255 5.36 -4.33 -27.72
CA ASN A 255 5.64 -2.91 -27.91
C ASN A 255 4.89 -2.08 -26.86
N THR A 256 5.61 -1.56 -25.86
CA THR A 256 5.04 -0.77 -24.77
C THR A 256 4.48 0.57 -25.22
N SER A 257 4.92 1.11 -26.37
CA SER A 257 4.41 2.37 -26.91
C SER A 257 2.98 2.24 -27.45
N ALA A 258 2.52 1.01 -27.70
CA ALA A 258 1.18 0.74 -28.20
C ALA A 258 0.15 0.50 -27.08
N LEU A 259 0.61 0.43 -25.82
CA LEU A 259 -0.27 0.19 -24.68
C LEU A 259 -1.16 1.40 -24.41
N THR A 260 -2.44 1.13 -24.22
CA THR A 260 -3.42 2.08 -23.73
C THR A 260 -3.14 2.43 -22.26
N GLN A 261 -3.71 3.55 -21.78
CA GLN A 261 -3.56 3.95 -20.38
C GLN A 261 -4.16 2.91 -19.41
N SER A 262 -5.21 2.21 -19.81
CA SER A 262 -5.78 1.09 -19.04
C SER A 262 -4.81 -0.08 -18.92
N GLU A 263 -4.16 -0.48 -20.02
CA GLU A 263 -3.19 -1.58 -19.98
C GLU A 263 -1.96 -1.21 -19.16
N ILE A 264 -1.46 0.03 -19.27
CA ILE A 264 -0.36 0.53 -18.42
C ILE A 264 -0.74 0.46 -16.95
N ARG A 265 -1.95 0.91 -16.60
CA ARG A 265 -2.48 0.82 -15.24
C ARG A 265 -2.56 -0.63 -14.77
N ASP A 266 -3.06 -1.53 -15.59
CA ASP A 266 -3.16 -2.95 -15.26
C ASP A 266 -1.79 -3.56 -15.01
N VAL A 267 -0.79 -3.24 -15.84
CA VAL A 267 0.60 -3.68 -15.62
C VAL A 267 1.09 -3.20 -14.24
N ILE A 268 0.89 -1.92 -13.90
CA ILE A 268 1.33 -1.35 -12.61
C ILE A 268 0.60 -1.98 -11.43
N PHE A 269 -0.71 -2.23 -11.53
CA PHE A 269 -1.54 -2.67 -10.41
C PHE A 269 -1.66 -4.19 -10.25
N LEU A 270 -1.54 -4.95 -11.34
CA LEU A 270 -1.81 -6.39 -11.37
C LEU A 270 -0.56 -7.27 -11.52
N GLY A 271 0.54 -6.75 -12.08
CA GLY A 271 1.78 -7.50 -12.24
C GLY A 271 2.38 -7.36 -13.63
N THR A 272 3.64 -7.77 -13.79
CA THR A 272 4.26 -7.87 -15.12
C THR A 272 4.10 -9.26 -15.76
N HIS A 273 3.46 -10.20 -15.08
CA HIS A 273 3.12 -11.52 -15.61
C HIS A 273 1.76 -11.47 -16.31
N SER A 274 1.69 -12.06 -17.52
CA SER A 274 0.43 -12.28 -18.23
C SER A 274 -0.49 -13.16 -17.38
N HIS A 275 -1.80 -12.89 -17.47
CA HIS A 275 -2.83 -13.86 -17.08
C HIS A 275 -2.79 -15.10 -18.00
#